data_AF-A0AAD7U6J4-F1
#
_entry.id   AF-A0AAD7U6J4-F1
#
_cell.length_a   1.000
_cell.length_b   1.000
_cell.length_c   1.000
_cell.angle_alpha   90.00
_cell.angle_beta   90.00
_cell.angle_gamma   90.00
#
_symmetry.space_group_name_H-M   'P 1'
#
loop_
_entity.id
_entity.type
_entity.pdbx_description
1 polymer ?
#
loop_
_entity_poly.entity_id
_entity_poly.type
_entity_poly.pdbx_seq_one_letter_code
_entity_poly.pdbx_strand_id
1 'polypeptide(L)'
;MRWWQGIAKVATYLDQNGDGDVDRHDFFDGDADGRNDLVGILVLIIKILSISLCVLAWNSIRVTWKLKKQHRRNERHRELLVFACSPRLAQLPNAVVEATEVSRVFDASIYARGDVTAEALRLALFSVPTRRFLFIGHTDAPLGDPTSDLEALRMARHLFKDRTLGFVTKDGHLAAARPHDLALLLGRHGADKGGSLDLVFLNGCKSEGLACAVRDAGVPFVVCWRTRAHDGAARLFSKAFFDALVHLNNKRQQRLDKRIAHYVRAFREAIDTIRFQTRQGQLANGVSAQVPLYEIRDPSAAHPHNGGGSASRPPPLAAGIPWFVSSRKLPPECFDDDDRCDFADGCFAPLFAGLRRLGPSDAAPLYGHDHHPVAGPSPSFNNKDHDDPRDHQPDPRPAASAPAMLARPWRAASPSNHQYSDAHLPR
;
A
#
# COMPACT_ATOMS: atom_id res chain seq x y z
N MET A 1 1.91 15.12 -39.85
CA MET A 1 1.51 15.61 -41.19
C MET A 1 0.32 16.55 -41.16
N ARG A 2 -0.83 16.24 -40.53
CA ARG A 2 -2.01 17.16 -40.50
C ARG A 2 -1.79 18.57 -39.91
N TRP A 3 -0.79 18.76 -39.04
CA TRP A 3 -0.48 20.07 -38.45
C TRP A 3 0.22 21.03 -39.43
N TRP A 4 1.15 20.51 -40.24
CA TRP A 4 1.81 21.29 -41.30
C TRP A 4 0.82 21.77 -42.35
N GLN A 5 -0.24 21.00 -42.63
CA GLN A 5 -1.32 21.42 -43.52
C GLN A 5 -2.17 22.56 -42.93
N GLY A 6 -2.28 22.64 -41.60
CA GLY A 6 -2.98 23.75 -40.93
C GLY A 6 -2.18 25.04 -40.96
N ILE A 7 -0.87 24.96 -40.68
CA ILE A 7 0.04 26.11 -40.78
C ILE A 7 0.17 26.58 -42.22
N ALA A 8 0.31 25.67 -43.18
CA ALA A 8 0.37 26.02 -44.59
C ALA A 8 -0.91 26.75 -45.04
N LYS A 9 -2.09 26.34 -44.57
CA LYS A 9 -3.35 27.03 -44.89
C LYS A 9 -3.48 28.42 -44.26
N VAL A 10 -2.93 28.61 -43.05
CA VAL A 10 -2.89 29.92 -42.40
C VAL A 10 -1.86 30.82 -43.08
N ALA A 11 -0.71 30.28 -43.48
CA ALA A 11 0.30 30.99 -44.24
C ALA A 11 -0.25 31.45 -45.60
N THR A 12 -0.93 30.57 -46.35
CA THR A 12 -1.60 30.94 -47.61
C THR A 12 -2.82 31.87 -47.43
N TYR A 13 -3.32 32.04 -46.21
CA TYR A 13 -4.39 33.02 -45.92
C TYR A 13 -3.80 34.39 -45.54
N LEU A 14 -2.56 34.41 -45.05
CA LEU A 14 -1.82 35.62 -44.74
C LEU A 14 -1.09 36.18 -45.96
N ASP A 15 -0.70 35.31 -46.89
CA ASP A 15 -0.27 35.64 -48.25
C ASP A 15 -1.48 36.15 -49.05
N GLN A 16 -1.69 37.47 -49.01
CA GLN A 16 -2.83 38.10 -49.70
C GLN A 16 -2.58 38.30 -51.19
N ASN A 17 -1.31 38.29 -51.62
CA ASN A 17 -0.91 38.55 -53.00
C ASN A 17 -0.78 37.26 -53.83
N GLY A 18 -0.64 36.10 -53.17
CA GLY A 18 -0.59 34.76 -53.76
C GLY A 18 0.78 34.34 -54.31
N ASP A 19 1.87 34.99 -53.91
CA ASP A 19 3.23 34.70 -54.40
C ASP A 19 3.90 33.51 -53.70
N GLY A 20 3.32 33.02 -52.61
CA GLY A 20 3.75 31.84 -51.90
C GLY A 20 4.80 32.07 -50.81
N ASP A 21 5.14 33.31 -50.48
CA ASP A 21 5.81 33.64 -49.22
C ASP A 21 4.93 34.53 -48.30
N VAL A 22 5.43 34.83 -47.11
CA VAL A 22 4.73 35.72 -46.16
C VAL A 22 5.77 36.74 -45.75
N ASP A 23 5.76 37.88 -46.40
CA ASP A 23 6.77 38.91 -46.22
C ASP A 23 6.23 40.12 -45.45
N ARG A 24 7.00 41.21 -45.42
CA ARG A 24 6.60 42.41 -44.69
C ARG A 24 5.48 43.16 -45.42
N HIS A 25 5.33 43.01 -46.73
CA HIS A 25 4.28 43.69 -47.50
C HIS A 25 2.91 43.07 -47.23
N ASP A 26 2.82 41.76 -47.01
CA ASP A 26 1.55 41.08 -46.67
C ASP A 26 0.95 41.48 -45.30
N PHE A 27 1.80 42.00 -44.42
CA PHE A 27 1.36 42.48 -43.10
C PHE A 27 0.96 43.95 -43.08
N PHE A 28 1.43 44.73 -44.05
CA PHE A 28 1.22 46.15 -44.16
C PHE A 28 0.70 46.44 -45.56
N ASP A 29 -0.62 46.24 -45.77
CA ASP A 29 -1.38 46.90 -46.84
C ASP A 29 -1.40 48.40 -46.52
N GLY A 30 -0.24 49.01 -46.70
CA GLY A 30 -0.08 50.44 -46.69
C GLY A 30 -0.40 50.90 -48.09
N ASP A 31 -1.49 51.63 -48.23
CA ASP A 31 -1.68 52.65 -49.26
C ASP A 31 -0.30 53.30 -49.52
N ALA A 32 0.04 53.53 -50.79
CA ALA A 32 1.40 53.88 -51.23
C ALA A 32 1.98 55.19 -50.61
N ASP A 33 1.30 55.83 -49.66
CA ASP A 33 1.72 57.00 -48.92
C ASP A 33 2.55 56.69 -47.64
N GLY A 34 2.67 55.42 -47.25
CA GLY A 34 3.57 54.97 -46.19
C GLY A 34 3.22 55.49 -44.78
N ARG A 35 1.99 55.98 -44.59
CA ARG A 35 1.48 56.34 -43.26
C ARG A 35 0.74 55.15 -42.69
N ASN A 36 1.28 54.56 -41.62
CA ASN A 36 0.54 53.62 -40.79
C ASN A 36 -0.64 54.36 -40.17
N ASP A 37 -1.79 54.29 -40.82
CA ASP A 37 -3.02 54.80 -40.23
C ASP A 37 -3.39 53.94 -39.00
N LEU A 38 -4.16 54.54 -38.09
CA LEU A 38 -4.62 53.86 -36.88
C LEU A 38 -5.40 52.57 -37.19
N VAL A 39 -5.97 52.49 -38.40
CA VAL A 39 -6.76 51.35 -38.88
C VAL A 39 -5.85 50.15 -39.14
N GLY A 40 -4.74 50.32 -39.87
CA GLY A 40 -3.78 49.25 -40.14
C GLY A 40 -3.17 48.67 -38.86
N ILE A 41 -2.83 49.53 -37.89
CA ILE A 41 -2.33 49.09 -36.57
C ILE A 41 -3.40 48.28 -35.83
N LEU A 42 -4.66 48.72 -35.85
CA LEU A 42 -5.77 48.01 -35.20
C LEU A 42 -6.01 46.64 -35.84
N VAL A 43 -5.96 46.53 -37.17
CA VAL A 43 -6.10 45.26 -37.90
C VAL A 43 -4.98 44.28 -37.52
N LEU A 44 -3.73 44.75 -37.45
CA LEU A 44 -2.59 43.94 -37.03
C LEU A 44 -2.76 43.41 -35.59
N ILE A 45 -3.19 44.27 -34.66
CA ILE A 45 -3.46 43.86 -33.26
C ILE A 45 -4.54 42.78 -33.22
N ILE A 46 -5.63 42.93 -33.99
CA ILE A 46 -6.70 41.92 -34.05
C ILE A 46 -6.17 40.58 -34.60
N LYS A 47 -5.35 40.59 -35.65
CA LYS A 47 -4.72 39.38 -36.20
C LYS A 47 -3.84 38.68 -35.15
N ILE A 48 -3.00 39.42 -34.42
CA ILE A 48 -2.13 38.87 -33.36
C ILE A 48 -2.93 38.28 -32.20
N LEU A 49 -3.99 38.98 -31.76
CA LEU A 49 -4.86 38.49 -30.68
C LEU A 49 -5.61 37.23 -31.10
N SER A 50 -6.08 37.15 -32.34
CA SER A 50 -6.75 35.97 -32.89
C SER A 50 -5.82 34.75 -32.90
N ILE A 51 -4.59 34.91 -33.41
CA ILE A 51 -3.57 33.85 -33.40
C ILE A 51 -3.25 33.41 -31.97
N SER A 52 -3.08 34.37 -31.05
CA SER A 52 -2.79 34.09 -29.64
C SER A 52 -3.90 33.29 -28.98
N LEU A 53 -5.17 33.65 -29.22
CA LEU A 53 -6.34 32.91 -28.73
C LEU A 53 -6.40 31.49 -29.32
N CYS A 54 -6.12 31.32 -30.61
CA CYS A 54 -6.06 29.99 -31.24
C CYS A 54 -4.96 29.10 -30.62
N VAL A 55 -3.78 29.66 -30.34
CA VAL A 55 -2.67 28.92 -29.69
C VAL A 55 -3.04 28.53 -28.26
N LEU A 56 -3.65 29.44 -27.48
CA LEU A 56 -4.11 29.16 -26.11
C LEU A 56 -5.22 28.10 -26.08
N ALA A 57 -6.19 28.19 -26.99
CA ALA A 57 -7.27 27.20 -27.13
C ALA A 57 -6.70 25.82 -27.53
N TRP A 58 -5.76 25.79 -28.49
CA TRP A 58 -5.11 24.54 -28.89
C TRP A 58 -4.29 23.91 -27.77
N ASN A 59 -3.51 24.70 -27.03
CA ASN A 59 -2.77 24.21 -25.87
C ASN A 59 -3.72 23.65 -24.80
N SER A 60 -4.84 24.33 -24.54
CA SER A 60 -5.88 23.85 -23.63
C SER A 60 -6.51 22.53 -24.09
N ILE A 61 -6.84 22.40 -25.38
CA ILE A 61 -7.36 21.16 -25.98
C ILE A 61 -6.31 20.04 -25.91
N ARG A 62 -5.04 20.35 -26.19
CA ARG A 62 -3.95 19.36 -26.15
C ARG A 62 -3.68 18.87 -24.73
N VAL A 63 -3.71 19.77 -23.74
CA VAL A 63 -3.59 19.43 -22.32
C VAL A 63 -4.77 18.57 -21.88
N THR A 64 -6.01 18.98 -22.17
CA THR A 64 -7.20 18.18 -21.84
C THR A 64 -7.24 16.83 -22.54
N TRP A 65 -6.79 16.72 -23.80
CA TRP A 65 -6.64 15.44 -24.51
C TRP A 65 -5.56 14.56 -23.89
N LYS A 66 -4.41 15.13 -23.50
CA LYS A 66 -3.37 14.37 -22.78
C LYS A 66 -3.90 13.86 -21.45
N LEU A 67 -4.59 14.72 -20.68
CA LEU A 67 -5.22 14.35 -19.41
C LEU A 67 -6.28 13.28 -19.61
N LYS A 68 -7.19 13.41 -20.57
CA LYS A 68 -8.21 12.37 -20.89
C LYS A 68 -7.58 11.07 -21.37
N LYS A 69 -6.53 11.11 -22.17
CA LYS A 69 -5.82 9.90 -22.64
C LYS A 69 -5.05 9.23 -21.52
N GLN A 70 -4.45 10.01 -20.62
CA GLN A 70 -3.81 9.51 -19.41
C GLN A 70 -4.84 8.91 -18.47
N HIS A 71 -5.97 9.59 -18.25
CA HIS A 71 -7.08 9.08 -17.46
C HIS A 71 -7.63 7.76 -18.02
N ARG A 72 -7.87 7.63 -19.33
CA ARG A 72 -8.29 6.37 -19.95
C ARG A 72 -7.25 5.25 -19.89
N ARG A 73 -5.95 5.59 -19.79
CA ARG A 73 -4.89 4.61 -19.56
C ARG A 73 -4.84 4.18 -18.10
N ASN A 74 -5.01 5.12 -17.17
CA ASN A 74 -5.10 4.86 -15.74
C ASN A 74 -6.39 4.09 -15.39
N GLU A 75 -7.47 4.28 -16.14
CA GLU A 75 -8.69 3.45 -16.00
C GLU A 75 -8.44 1.97 -16.30
N ARG A 76 -7.41 1.63 -17.09
CA ARG A 76 -7.08 0.24 -17.39
C ARG A 76 -6.24 -0.43 -16.31
N HIS A 77 -5.51 0.35 -15.51
CA HIS A 77 -4.62 -0.18 -14.49
C HIS A 77 -4.59 0.74 -13.27
N ARG A 78 -4.90 0.17 -12.12
CA ARG A 78 -4.72 0.81 -10.83
C ARG A 78 -3.25 0.72 -10.43
N GLU A 79 -2.59 1.86 -10.28
CA GLU A 79 -1.17 1.90 -9.91
C GLU A 79 -0.93 1.46 -8.46
N LEU A 80 -1.81 1.83 -7.53
CA LEU A 80 -1.80 1.39 -6.14
C LEU A 80 -3.21 1.16 -5.58
N LEU A 81 -3.41 0.02 -4.93
CA LEU A 81 -4.60 -0.28 -4.12
C LEU A 81 -4.20 -0.22 -2.64
N VAL A 82 -4.90 0.60 -1.85
CA VAL A 82 -4.63 0.76 -0.42
C VAL A 82 -5.82 0.28 0.40
N PHE A 83 -5.57 -0.63 1.34
CA PHE A 83 -6.54 -1.06 2.36
C PHE A 83 -6.06 -0.56 3.72
N ALA A 84 -6.77 0.41 4.29
CA ALA A 84 -6.48 0.96 5.62
C ALA A 84 -7.51 0.44 6.63
N CYS A 85 -7.07 -0.47 7.49
CA CYS A 85 -7.90 -1.23 8.41
C CYS A 85 -7.63 -0.79 9.85
N SER A 86 -8.64 -0.19 10.49
CA SER A 86 -8.58 0.28 11.89
C SER A 86 -9.82 -0.21 12.65
N PRO A 87 -9.82 -1.45 13.20
CA PRO A 87 -10.96 -2.03 13.90
C PRO A 87 -11.24 -1.28 15.22
N ARG A 88 -12.51 -1.23 15.64
CA ARG A 88 -12.95 -0.45 16.82
C ARG A 88 -12.27 -0.85 18.13
N LEU A 89 -12.01 -2.14 18.32
CA LEU A 89 -11.39 -2.68 19.54
C LEU A 89 -9.86 -2.56 19.57
N ALA A 90 -9.24 -2.28 18.42
CA ALA A 90 -7.80 -2.13 18.29
C ALA A 90 -7.51 -1.03 17.26
N GLN A 91 -7.83 0.21 17.62
CA GLN A 91 -7.74 1.33 16.69
C GLN A 91 -6.29 1.62 16.33
N LEU A 92 -6.07 1.87 15.04
CA LEU A 92 -4.84 2.42 14.48
C LEU A 92 -5.15 3.85 14.01
N PRO A 93 -4.90 4.86 14.86
CA PRO A 93 -5.31 6.24 14.59
C PRO A 93 -4.63 6.81 13.33
N ASN A 94 -3.44 6.31 12.99
CA ASN A 94 -2.69 6.77 11.82
C ASN A 94 -3.02 6.04 10.53
N ALA A 95 -3.81 4.96 10.52
CA ALA A 95 -4.01 4.14 9.32
C ALA A 95 -4.62 4.93 8.15
N VAL A 96 -5.64 5.76 8.42
CA VAL A 96 -6.29 6.60 7.39
C VAL A 96 -5.40 7.77 6.99
N VAL A 97 -4.68 8.36 7.95
CA VAL A 97 -3.74 9.45 7.70
C VAL A 97 -2.63 8.97 6.78
N GLU A 98 -2.06 7.81 7.07
CA GLU A 98 -1.03 7.16 6.27
C GLU A 98 -1.50 6.88 4.84
N ALA A 99 -2.68 6.25 4.67
CA ALA A 99 -3.24 6.02 3.34
C ALA A 99 -3.39 7.32 2.55
N THR A 100 -3.85 8.38 3.22
CA THR A 100 -4.02 9.70 2.62
C THR A 100 -2.68 10.31 2.22
N GLU A 101 -1.67 10.25 3.09
CA GLU A 101 -0.31 10.72 2.78
C GLU A 101 0.29 10.02 1.57
N VAL A 102 0.16 8.70 1.48
CA VAL A 102 0.61 7.92 0.31
C VAL A 102 -0.15 8.32 -0.96
N SER A 103 -1.47 8.55 -0.89
CA SER A 103 -2.27 8.96 -2.05
C SER A 103 -1.97 10.37 -2.59
N ARG A 104 -1.33 11.23 -1.79
CA ARG A 104 -0.90 12.56 -2.26
C ARG A 104 0.25 12.49 -3.24
N VAL A 105 1.06 11.44 -3.17
CA VAL A 105 2.24 11.26 -4.02
C VAL A 105 2.05 10.16 -5.05
N PHE A 106 1.16 9.21 -4.78
CA PHE A 106 0.94 8.04 -5.62
C PHE A 106 -0.52 7.94 -6.06
N ASP A 107 -0.77 7.62 -7.34
CA ASP A 107 -2.13 7.37 -7.85
C ASP A 107 -2.71 6.10 -7.21
N ALA A 108 -3.57 6.31 -6.20
CA ALA A 108 -4.02 5.27 -5.29
C ALA A 108 -5.54 5.23 -5.14
N SER A 109 -6.12 4.03 -5.15
CA SER A 109 -7.50 3.80 -4.71
C SER A 109 -7.50 3.35 -3.25
N ILE A 110 -8.15 4.11 -2.37
CA ILE A 110 -8.16 3.84 -0.92
C ILE A 110 -9.49 3.21 -0.48
N TYR A 111 -9.38 2.12 0.27
CA TYR A 111 -10.45 1.47 1.02
C TYR A 111 -10.16 1.64 2.51
N ALA A 112 -10.86 2.57 3.17
CA ALA A 112 -10.60 2.94 4.56
C ALA A 112 -11.87 3.09 5.43
N ARG A 113 -13.06 2.97 4.83
CA ARG A 113 -14.36 3.14 5.49
C ARG A 113 -15.33 2.09 4.96
N GLY A 114 -16.31 1.73 5.78
CA GLY A 114 -17.30 0.71 5.43
C GLY A 114 -16.71 -0.70 5.50
N ASP A 115 -17.12 -1.55 4.56
CA ASP A 115 -16.68 -2.94 4.52
C ASP A 115 -15.33 -3.07 3.81
N VAL A 116 -14.26 -3.14 4.60
CA VAL A 116 -12.88 -3.30 4.14
C VAL A 116 -12.46 -4.73 4.45
N THR A 117 -13.10 -5.69 3.78
CA THR A 117 -12.98 -7.15 3.99
C THR A 117 -12.06 -7.84 2.98
N ALA A 118 -11.70 -9.09 3.22
CA ALA A 118 -10.97 -9.90 2.24
C ALA A 118 -11.77 -10.11 0.93
N GLU A 119 -13.10 -10.16 1.02
CA GLU A 119 -13.95 -10.22 -0.18
C GLU A 119 -13.92 -8.89 -0.93
N ALA A 120 -13.94 -7.75 -0.23
CA ALA A 120 -13.75 -6.45 -0.86
C ALA A 120 -12.38 -6.36 -1.57
N LEU A 121 -11.31 -6.90 -0.97
CA LEU A 121 -9.99 -7.00 -1.61
C LEU A 121 -10.04 -7.86 -2.87
N ARG A 122 -10.69 -9.04 -2.79
CA ARG A 122 -10.89 -9.92 -3.94
C ARG A 122 -11.58 -9.17 -5.08
N LEU A 123 -12.76 -8.60 -4.83
CA LEU A 123 -13.51 -7.83 -5.82
C LEU A 123 -12.70 -6.68 -6.40
N ALA A 124 -11.97 -5.93 -5.57
CA ALA A 124 -11.14 -4.82 -6.01
C ALA A 124 -10.00 -5.26 -6.96
N LEU A 125 -9.37 -6.41 -6.71
CA LEU A 125 -8.30 -6.97 -7.55
C LEU A 125 -8.82 -7.57 -8.86
N PHE A 126 -10.02 -8.17 -8.84
CA PHE A 126 -10.67 -8.69 -10.06
C PHE A 126 -11.21 -7.60 -10.97
N SER A 127 -11.70 -6.50 -10.39
CA SER A 127 -12.37 -5.43 -11.15
C SER A 127 -11.41 -4.60 -11.98
N VAL A 128 -10.22 -4.30 -11.43
CA VAL A 128 -9.22 -3.46 -12.08
C VAL A 128 -7.84 -4.07 -11.88
N PRO A 129 -7.08 -4.38 -12.96
CA PRO A 129 -5.70 -4.81 -12.87
C PRO A 129 -4.90 -3.86 -11.98
N THR A 130 -4.39 -4.39 -10.88
CA THR A 130 -3.70 -3.62 -9.85
C THR A 130 -2.22 -3.93 -9.90
N ARG A 131 -1.38 -2.89 -9.90
CA ARG A 131 0.08 -3.05 -9.97
C ARG A 131 0.73 -3.21 -8.60
N ARG A 132 0.24 -2.48 -7.60
CA ARG A 132 0.77 -2.52 -6.23
C ARG A 132 -0.36 -2.58 -5.23
N PHE A 133 -0.13 -3.26 -4.13
CA PHE A 133 -1.07 -3.35 -3.02
C PHE A 133 -0.37 -2.92 -1.72
N LEU A 134 -1.01 -2.04 -0.97
CA LEU A 134 -0.61 -1.62 0.37
C LEU A 134 -1.71 -1.98 1.36
N PHE A 135 -1.38 -2.80 2.36
CA PHE A 135 -2.22 -3.03 3.51
C PHE A 135 -1.66 -2.25 4.70
N ILE A 136 -2.52 -1.49 5.38
CA ILE A 136 -2.20 -0.75 6.60
C ILE A 136 -3.14 -1.26 7.67
N GLY A 137 -2.63 -1.96 8.68
CA GLY A 137 -3.51 -2.59 9.66
C GLY A 137 -2.79 -3.57 10.58
N HIS A 138 -3.57 -4.29 11.38
CA HIS A 138 -3.06 -5.41 12.16
C HIS A 138 -2.75 -6.58 11.22
N THR A 139 -1.54 -7.13 11.31
CA THR A 139 -1.16 -8.36 10.60
C THR A 139 -0.87 -9.52 11.55
N ASP A 140 -1.22 -9.32 12.82
CA ASP A 140 -1.21 -10.33 13.86
C ASP A 140 -2.59 -10.55 14.49
N ALA A 141 -3.64 -10.31 13.71
CA ALA A 141 -5.00 -10.65 14.09
C ALA A 141 -5.09 -12.16 14.36
N PRO A 142 -5.64 -12.58 15.52
CA PRO A 142 -5.88 -13.99 15.78
C PRO A 142 -6.96 -14.50 14.80
N LEU A 143 -6.72 -15.67 14.20
CA LEU A 143 -7.84 -16.42 13.62
C LEU A 143 -8.78 -16.82 14.76
N GLY A 144 -10.06 -16.45 14.66
CA GLY A 144 -11.08 -16.87 15.63
C GLY A 144 -11.11 -18.40 15.80
N ASP A 145 -11.60 -18.84 16.97
CA ASP A 145 -11.53 -20.23 17.42
C ASP A 145 -11.99 -21.23 16.34
N PRO A 146 -11.11 -22.13 15.86
CA PRO A 146 -11.38 -23.05 14.77
C PRO A 146 -12.31 -24.18 15.21
N THR A 147 -13.60 -23.92 15.30
CA THR A 147 -14.56 -24.90 15.83
C THR A 147 -15.08 -25.93 14.83
N SER A 148 -14.55 -26.06 13.60
CA SER A 148 -15.11 -27.09 12.68
C SER A 148 -14.20 -27.80 11.65
N ASP A 149 -12.91 -27.51 11.47
CA ASP A 149 -12.07 -28.17 10.44
C ASP A 149 -10.69 -28.64 10.97
N LEU A 150 -10.73 -29.51 11.98
CA LEU A 150 -9.62 -29.84 12.88
C LEU A 150 -8.38 -30.51 12.22
N GLU A 151 -8.51 -31.16 11.06
CA GLU A 151 -7.39 -31.90 10.44
C GLU A 151 -6.55 -31.09 9.45
N ALA A 152 -7.17 -30.26 8.59
CA ALA A 152 -6.42 -29.37 7.69
C ALA A 152 -5.66 -28.27 8.48
N LEU A 153 -6.19 -27.89 9.65
CA LEU A 153 -5.59 -26.95 10.59
C LEU A 153 -4.36 -27.50 11.33
N ARG A 154 -4.26 -28.82 11.54
CA ARG A 154 -3.12 -29.42 12.29
C ARG A 154 -1.82 -29.40 11.50
N MET A 155 -1.85 -29.53 10.17
CA MET A 155 -0.64 -29.47 9.35
C MET A 155 -0.17 -28.04 9.04
N ALA A 156 -1.07 -27.05 9.00
CA ALA A 156 -0.72 -25.64 8.82
C ALA A 156 -0.29 -24.92 10.13
N ARG A 157 -0.66 -25.48 11.29
CA ARG A 157 -0.49 -24.87 12.63
C ARG A 157 0.94 -24.60 13.07
N HIS A 158 1.92 -25.34 12.55
CA HIS A 158 3.30 -25.25 13.06
C HIS A 158 4.14 -24.15 12.41
N LEU A 159 3.70 -23.58 11.28
CA LEU A 159 4.52 -22.62 10.51
C LEU A 159 3.93 -21.21 10.46
N PHE A 160 2.62 -21.08 10.57
CA PHE A 160 1.95 -19.80 10.75
C PHE A 160 1.31 -19.84 12.13
N LYS A 161 1.95 -19.27 13.15
CA LYS A 161 1.27 -18.97 14.42
C LYS A 161 0.11 -18.02 14.12
N ASP A 162 -1.05 -18.55 13.73
CA ASP A 162 -2.42 -17.99 13.64
C ASP A 162 -2.56 -16.47 13.46
N ARG A 163 -1.66 -15.84 12.69
CA ARG A 163 -1.56 -14.40 12.50
C ARG A 163 -1.85 -14.07 11.06
N THR A 164 -2.73 -13.11 10.87
CA THR A 164 -3.19 -12.73 9.54
C THR A 164 -3.54 -11.26 9.46
N LEU A 165 -3.88 -10.79 8.25
CA LEU A 165 -4.42 -9.46 8.03
C LEU A 165 -5.79 -9.33 8.73
N GLY A 166 -5.86 -8.36 9.62
CA GLY A 166 -7.07 -7.93 10.29
C GLY A 166 -7.84 -6.94 9.43
N PHE A 167 -8.79 -7.43 8.67
CA PHE A 167 -9.74 -6.61 7.92
C PHE A 167 -10.81 -6.01 8.84
N VAL A 168 -11.65 -5.12 8.32
CA VAL A 168 -12.68 -4.43 9.11
C VAL A 168 -14.03 -4.58 8.42
N THR A 169 -15.03 -5.08 9.14
CA THR A 169 -16.42 -5.12 8.66
C THR A 169 -17.05 -3.73 8.71
N LYS A 170 -18.18 -3.54 8.02
CA LYS A 170 -18.97 -2.29 8.10
C LYS A 170 -19.27 -1.81 9.54
N ASP A 171 -19.38 -2.73 10.49
CA ASP A 171 -19.70 -2.46 11.90
C ASP A 171 -18.44 -2.11 12.73
N GLY A 172 -17.28 -2.11 12.09
CA GLY A 172 -15.99 -1.82 12.71
C GLY A 172 -15.37 -3.01 13.45
N HIS A 173 -15.89 -4.23 13.24
CA HIS A 173 -15.34 -5.44 13.85
C HIS A 173 -14.17 -5.98 13.03
N LEU A 174 -13.25 -6.65 13.73
CA LEU A 174 -12.12 -7.33 13.12
C LEU A 174 -12.61 -8.56 12.33
N ALA A 175 -12.28 -8.62 11.04
CA ALA A 175 -12.49 -9.77 10.18
C ALA A 175 -11.14 -10.37 9.80
N ALA A 176 -10.80 -11.52 10.37
CA ALA A 176 -9.56 -12.23 10.02
C ALA A 176 -9.79 -13.06 8.75
N ALA A 177 -8.85 -13.00 7.81
CA ALA A 177 -8.83 -13.89 6.65
C ALA A 177 -7.75 -14.97 6.81
N ARG A 178 -7.90 -16.16 6.24
CA ARG A 178 -6.85 -17.18 6.38
C ARG A 178 -5.59 -16.74 5.62
N PRO A 179 -4.38 -16.81 6.22
CA PRO A 179 -3.13 -16.42 5.56
C PRO A 179 -2.91 -17.12 4.21
N HIS A 180 -3.23 -18.42 4.16
CA HIS A 180 -3.12 -19.21 2.95
C HIS A 180 -4.01 -18.69 1.81
N ASP A 181 -5.29 -18.41 2.10
CA ASP A 181 -6.22 -17.88 1.12
C ASP A 181 -5.79 -16.51 0.60
N LEU A 182 -5.26 -15.66 1.48
CA LEU A 182 -4.71 -14.35 1.10
C LEU A 182 -3.48 -14.48 0.20
N ALA A 183 -2.56 -15.38 0.53
CA ALA A 183 -1.38 -15.64 -0.28
C ALA A 183 -1.78 -16.13 -1.69
N LEU A 184 -2.72 -17.08 -1.77
CA LEU A 184 -3.24 -17.56 -3.06
C LEU A 184 -3.97 -16.47 -3.85
N LEU A 185 -4.81 -15.68 -3.18
CA LEU A 185 -5.51 -14.56 -3.81
C LEU A 185 -4.51 -13.56 -4.41
N LEU A 186 -3.58 -13.06 -3.61
CA LEU A 186 -2.58 -12.08 -4.07
C LEU A 186 -1.66 -12.68 -5.14
N GLY A 187 -1.17 -13.91 -4.94
CA GLY A 187 -0.31 -14.62 -5.88
C GLY A 187 -0.95 -14.87 -7.24
N ARG A 188 -2.26 -15.13 -7.29
CA ARG A 188 -3.02 -15.26 -8.56
C ARG A 188 -2.97 -13.98 -9.41
N HIS A 189 -2.94 -12.82 -8.77
CA HIS A 189 -2.78 -11.53 -9.44
C HIS A 189 -1.31 -11.13 -9.62
N GLY A 190 -0.38 -11.92 -9.07
CA GLY A 190 1.06 -11.68 -9.08
C GLY A 190 1.69 -11.73 -10.47
N ALA A 191 2.67 -10.86 -10.70
CA ALA A 191 3.35 -10.74 -11.99
C ALA A 191 4.11 -12.01 -12.41
N ASP A 192 4.62 -12.81 -11.47
CA ASP A 192 5.28 -14.07 -11.81
C ASP A 192 4.28 -15.17 -12.24
N LYS A 193 2.96 -14.91 -12.11
CA LYS A 193 1.85 -15.75 -12.61
C LYS A 193 1.13 -15.14 -13.81
N GLY A 194 1.70 -14.11 -14.43
CA GLY A 194 1.10 -13.41 -15.57
C GLY A 194 0.06 -12.35 -15.19
N GLY A 195 -0.12 -12.09 -13.89
CA GLY A 195 -0.93 -10.97 -13.41
C GLY A 195 -0.19 -9.62 -13.49
N SER A 196 -0.79 -8.57 -12.94
CA SER A 196 -0.24 -7.22 -12.93
C SER A 196 0.42 -6.80 -11.61
N LEU A 197 0.14 -7.52 -10.51
CA LEU A 197 0.58 -7.17 -9.17
C LEU A 197 2.08 -7.49 -9.02
N ASP A 198 2.91 -6.46 -9.04
CA ASP A 198 4.37 -6.61 -8.91
C ASP A 198 4.87 -6.36 -7.47
N LEU A 199 4.17 -5.56 -6.66
CA LEU A 199 4.55 -5.28 -5.27
C LEU A 199 3.37 -5.45 -4.31
N VAL A 200 3.62 -6.10 -3.17
CA VAL A 200 2.75 -6.09 -2.00
C VAL A 200 3.48 -5.46 -0.82
N PHE A 201 2.87 -4.53 -0.11
CA PHE A 201 3.39 -3.96 1.12
C PHE A 201 2.40 -4.27 2.26
N LEU A 202 2.79 -5.19 3.14
CA LEU A 202 2.09 -5.55 4.37
C LEU A 202 2.56 -4.66 5.53
N ASN A 203 2.02 -3.44 5.63
CA ASN A 203 2.38 -2.49 6.68
C ASN A 203 1.67 -2.82 8.01
N GLY A 204 2.10 -3.90 8.65
CA GLY A 204 1.72 -4.24 10.01
C GLY A 204 2.67 -5.23 10.66
N CYS A 205 2.49 -5.41 11.97
CA CYS A 205 3.39 -6.16 12.85
C CYS A 205 3.52 -7.66 12.49
N LYS A 206 4.75 -8.17 12.45
CA LYS A 206 5.05 -9.61 12.34
C LYS A 206 4.41 -10.26 11.09
N SER A 207 4.46 -9.56 9.97
CA SER A 207 3.89 -9.97 8.68
C SER A 207 4.84 -10.81 7.81
N GLU A 208 6.06 -11.11 8.27
CA GLU A 208 7.08 -11.88 7.53
C GLU A 208 6.58 -13.22 7.00
N GLY A 209 5.92 -14.04 7.84
CA GLY A 209 5.43 -15.35 7.42
C GLY A 209 4.45 -15.24 6.25
N LEU A 210 3.47 -14.33 6.35
CA LEU A 210 2.54 -14.05 5.25
C LEU A 210 3.28 -13.46 4.04
N ALA A 211 4.31 -12.66 4.23
CA ALA A 211 5.10 -12.09 3.14
C ALA A 211 5.87 -13.16 2.33
N CYS A 212 6.58 -14.10 2.98
CA CYS A 212 7.19 -15.22 2.27
C CYS A 212 6.10 -16.03 1.53
N ALA A 213 4.92 -16.27 2.14
CA ALA A 213 3.83 -17.01 1.50
C ALA A 213 3.24 -16.30 0.26
N VAL A 214 3.01 -14.98 0.34
CA VAL A 214 2.54 -14.15 -0.79
C VAL A 214 3.57 -14.15 -1.92
N ARG A 215 4.86 -14.10 -1.59
CA ARG A 215 5.94 -14.23 -2.57
C ARG A 215 5.88 -15.59 -3.27
N ASP A 216 5.86 -16.66 -2.49
CA ASP A 216 5.89 -18.03 -3.02
C ASP A 216 4.67 -18.35 -3.90
N ALA A 217 3.55 -17.68 -3.63
CA ALA A 217 2.33 -17.77 -4.42
C ALA A 217 2.40 -17.05 -5.78
N GLY A 218 3.33 -16.10 -5.98
CA GLY A 218 3.57 -15.47 -7.29
C GLY A 218 3.79 -13.96 -7.31
N VAL A 219 3.85 -13.29 -6.16
CA VAL A 219 4.17 -11.85 -6.10
C VAL A 219 5.70 -11.66 -6.02
N PRO A 220 6.34 -10.95 -6.94
CA PRO A 220 7.80 -10.92 -6.99
C PRO A 220 8.47 -10.10 -5.88
N PHE A 221 7.79 -9.08 -5.36
CA PHE A 221 8.32 -8.20 -4.31
C PHE A 221 7.30 -8.03 -3.19
N VAL A 222 7.74 -8.23 -1.94
CA VAL A 222 6.93 -8.01 -0.76
C VAL A 222 7.71 -7.19 0.28
N VAL A 223 7.12 -6.10 0.77
CA VAL A 223 7.62 -5.32 1.91
C VAL A 223 6.76 -5.67 3.13
N CYS A 224 7.39 -5.90 4.28
CA CYS A 224 6.67 -6.26 5.51
C CYS A 224 7.46 -5.82 6.75
N TRP A 225 6.90 -6.09 7.94
CA TRP A 225 7.63 -5.97 9.21
C TRP A 225 7.89 -7.36 9.79
N ARG A 226 9.15 -7.66 10.07
CA ARG A 226 9.55 -8.93 10.71
C ARG A 226 9.10 -8.97 12.17
N THR A 227 9.12 -7.83 12.84
CA THR A 227 8.86 -7.70 14.28
C THR A 227 7.57 -6.92 14.53
N ARG A 228 7.30 -6.59 15.81
CA ARG A 228 6.36 -5.49 16.11
C ARG A 228 6.90 -4.20 15.49
N ALA A 229 6.01 -3.32 15.08
CA ALA A 229 6.33 -2.03 14.51
C ALA A 229 5.71 -0.91 15.35
N HIS A 230 6.42 0.20 15.51
CA HIS A 230 5.86 1.40 16.11
C HIS A 230 5.01 2.12 15.05
N ASP A 231 3.75 2.40 15.35
CA ASP A 231 2.75 2.97 14.42
C ASP A 231 3.27 4.22 13.69
N GLY A 232 3.83 5.19 14.42
CA GLY A 232 4.41 6.40 13.81
C GLY A 232 5.61 6.15 12.89
N ALA A 233 6.41 5.12 13.17
CA ALA A 233 7.56 4.76 12.34
C ALA A 233 7.10 3.99 11.09
N ALA A 234 6.09 3.12 11.23
CA ALA A 234 5.46 2.41 10.13
C ALA A 234 4.81 3.36 9.12
N ARG A 235 4.10 4.40 9.59
CA ARG A 235 3.58 5.47 8.74
C ARG A 235 4.69 6.24 8.01
N LEU A 236 5.73 6.65 8.74
CA LEU A 236 6.84 7.41 8.16
C LEU A 236 7.54 6.60 7.07
N PHE A 237 7.76 5.31 7.33
CA PHE A 237 8.35 4.37 6.38
C PHE A 237 7.54 4.28 5.09
N SER A 238 6.22 4.03 5.19
CA SER A 238 5.40 3.80 4.00
C SER A 238 5.30 5.05 3.14
N LYS A 239 5.13 6.23 3.76
CA LYS A 239 5.19 7.51 3.06
C LYS A 239 6.53 7.68 2.32
N ALA A 240 7.66 7.53 3.03
CA ALA A 240 8.99 7.72 2.45
C ALA A 240 9.27 6.73 1.30
N PHE A 241 8.84 5.47 1.46
CA PHE A 241 8.96 4.44 0.44
C PHE A 241 8.24 4.83 -0.86
N PHE A 242 6.99 5.27 -0.78
CA PHE A 242 6.22 5.66 -1.97
C PHE A 242 6.69 7.00 -2.55
N ASP A 243 7.13 7.96 -1.73
CA ASP A 243 7.79 9.20 -2.18
C ASP A 243 9.01 8.87 -3.05
N ALA A 244 9.91 8.02 -2.56
CA ALA A 244 11.09 7.56 -3.27
C ALA A 244 10.74 6.90 -4.61
N LEU A 245 9.72 6.04 -4.64
CA LEU A 245 9.28 5.38 -5.88
C LEU A 245 8.79 6.37 -6.94
N VAL A 246 8.10 7.44 -6.56
CA VAL A 246 7.63 8.48 -7.50
C VAL A 246 8.83 9.19 -8.11
N HIS A 247 9.82 9.57 -7.29
CA HIS A 247 11.04 10.21 -7.76
C HIS A 247 11.82 9.32 -8.75
N LEU A 248 11.89 8.01 -8.49
CA LEU A 248 12.58 7.06 -9.35
C LEU A 248 11.82 6.75 -10.65
N ASN A 249 10.48 6.81 -10.66
CA ASN A 249 9.64 6.52 -11.82
C ASN A 249 9.64 7.61 -12.90
N ASN A 250 10.06 8.83 -12.58
CA ASN A 250 10.06 9.96 -13.52
C ASN A 250 11.04 9.81 -14.70
N LYS A 251 11.90 8.79 -14.71
CA LYS A 251 12.80 8.47 -15.82
C LYS A 251 12.14 7.47 -16.77
N ARG A 252 11.63 7.97 -17.91
CA ARG A 252 10.97 7.20 -19.00
C ARG A 252 11.82 5.99 -19.44
N GLN A 253 11.15 4.87 -19.70
CA GLN A 253 11.69 3.54 -20.05
C GLN A 253 12.36 2.77 -18.90
N GLN A 254 11.53 2.04 -18.13
CA GLN A 254 12.03 1.06 -17.17
C GLN A 254 11.68 -0.36 -17.61
N ARG A 255 12.70 -1.05 -18.12
CA ARG A 255 12.75 -2.52 -18.18
C ARG A 255 12.50 -3.07 -16.76
N LEU A 256 11.98 -4.29 -16.68
CA LEU A 256 11.62 -4.95 -15.42
C LEU A 256 12.78 -4.98 -14.41
N ASP A 257 14.01 -5.20 -14.88
CA ASP A 257 15.21 -5.22 -14.03
C ASP A 257 15.46 -3.88 -13.31
N LYS A 258 15.12 -2.76 -13.96
CA LYS A 258 15.20 -1.44 -13.33
C LYS A 258 14.18 -1.27 -12.20
N ARG A 259 13.04 -1.96 -12.26
CA ARG A 259 12.02 -1.88 -11.20
C ARG A 259 12.51 -2.50 -9.89
N ILE A 260 13.28 -3.58 -9.97
CA ILE A 260 13.86 -4.24 -8.78
C ILE A 260 14.77 -3.25 -8.05
N ALA A 261 15.70 -2.65 -8.79
CA ALA A 261 16.60 -1.64 -8.25
C ALA A 261 15.83 -0.47 -7.62
N HIS A 262 14.68 -0.09 -8.19
CA HIS A 262 13.86 0.99 -7.64
C HIS A 262 13.16 0.60 -6.34
N TYR A 263 12.63 -0.62 -6.22
CA TYR A 263 12.03 -1.09 -4.97
C TYR A 263 13.06 -1.22 -3.85
N VAL A 264 14.25 -1.76 -4.14
CA VAL A 264 15.33 -1.86 -3.15
C VAL A 264 15.81 -0.48 -2.73
N ARG A 265 16.01 0.43 -3.69
CA ARG A 265 16.41 1.81 -3.38
C ARG A 265 15.37 2.55 -2.56
N ALA A 266 14.08 2.45 -2.92
CA ALA A 266 13.00 3.04 -2.15
C ALA A 266 12.91 2.47 -0.73
N PHE A 267 13.15 1.17 -0.56
CA PHE A 267 13.21 0.52 0.74
C PHE A 267 14.34 1.09 1.61
N ARG A 268 15.54 1.28 1.04
CA ARG A 268 16.69 1.90 1.72
C ARG A 268 16.42 3.35 2.10
N GLU A 269 15.92 4.16 1.17
CA GLU A 269 15.55 5.57 1.44
C GLU A 269 14.49 5.67 2.55
N ALA A 270 13.56 4.71 2.64
CA ALA A 270 12.59 4.62 3.72
C ALA A 270 13.21 4.25 5.09
N ILE A 271 14.18 3.30 5.12
CA ILE A 271 14.95 2.98 6.33
C ILE A 271 15.73 4.21 6.82
N ASP A 272 16.43 4.90 5.92
CA ASP A 272 17.21 6.07 6.26
C ASP A 272 16.32 7.20 6.80
N THR A 273 15.14 7.38 6.22
CA THR A 273 14.15 8.34 6.73
C THR A 273 13.76 8.05 8.18
N ILE A 274 13.60 6.78 8.57
CA ILE A 274 13.38 6.44 9.99
C ILE A 274 14.62 6.79 10.82
N ARG A 275 15.81 6.34 10.39
CA ARG A 275 17.07 6.49 11.14
C ARG A 275 17.42 7.96 11.40
N PHE A 276 17.17 8.82 10.43
CA PHE A 276 17.48 10.25 10.50
C PHE A 276 16.32 11.11 11.02
N GLN A 277 15.17 10.51 11.38
CA GLN A 277 14.10 11.26 12.03
C GLN A 277 14.55 11.67 13.44
N THR A 278 14.64 12.97 13.69
CA THR A 278 15.03 13.53 14.99
C THR A 278 13.86 14.14 15.74
N ARG A 279 14.10 14.43 17.02
CA ARG A 279 13.26 15.26 17.88
C ARG A 279 14.14 16.11 18.80
N GLN A 280 13.58 17.17 19.37
CA GLN A 280 14.24 17.88 20.47
C GLN A 280 14.36 16.97 21.70
N GLY A 281 15.56 16.86 22.26
CA GLY A 281 15.84 16.08 23.47
C GLY A 281 17.13 16.55 24.16
N GLN A 282 17.65 15.73 25.07
CA GLN A 282 18.92 15.98 25.75
C GLN A 282 19.90 14.85 25.45
N LEU A 283 21.17 15.20 25.21
CA LEU A 283 22.27 14.26 25.12
C LEU A 283 22.65 13.75 26.52
N ALA A 284 23.52 12.73 26.58
CA ALA A 284 23.99 12.15 27.85
C ALA A 284 24.67 13.17 28.78
N ASN A 285 25.20 14.26 28.24
CA ASN A 285 25.81 15.37 28.99
C ASN A 285 24.79 16.45 29.43
N GLY A 286 23.48 16.21 29.25
CA GLY A 286 22.42 17.16 29.60
C GLY A 286 22.19 18.29 28.59
N VAL A 287 23.01 18.40 27.54
CA VAL A 287 22.87 19.45 26.52
C VAL A 287 21.66 19.17 25.64
N SER A 288 20.80 20.18 25.47
CA SER A 288 19.68 20.14 24.54
C SER A 288 20.16 20.01 23.09
N ALA A 289 19.70 18.99 22.37
CA ALA A 289 20.07 18.73 20.98
C ALA A 289 18.93 18.06 20.21
N GLN A 290 19.12 17.92 18.90
CA GLN A 290 18.32 17.00 18.08
C GLN A 290 18.82 15.58 18.30
N VAL A 291 17.97 14.73 18.86
CA VAL A 291 18.28 13.32 19.13
C VAL A 291 17.44 12.43 18.22
N PRO A 292 17.94 11.23 17.83
CA PRO A 292 17.15 10.28 17.07
C PRO A 292 15.82 9.96 17.77
N LEU A 293 14.71 10.05 17.02
CA LEU A 293 13.39 9.69 17.50
C LEU A 293 13.22 8.16 17.49
N TYR A 294 13.75 7.51 16.46
CA TYR A 294 13.57 6.08 16.20
C TYR A 294 14.90 5.34 16.07
N GLU A 295 14.88 4.04 16.36
CA GLU A 295 15.96 3.09 16.12
C GLU A 295 15.39 1.84 15.45
N ILE A 296 16.06 1.32 14.41
CA ILE A 296 15.67 0.06 13.74
C ILE A 296 16.06 -1.12 14.63
N ARG A 297 15.12 -1.53 15.48
CA ARG A 297 15.30 -2.64 16.43
C ARG A 297 13.95 -3.28 16.73
N ASP A 298 13.96 -4.56 17.11
CA ASP A 298 12.75 -5.25 17.60
C ASP A 298 12.27 -4.63 18.92
N PRO A 299 11.03 -4.09 18.99
CA PRO A 299 10.46 -3.57 20.23
C PRO A 299 10.39 -4.60 21.36
N SER A 300 10.37 -5.89 21.02
CA SER A 300 10.28 -7.02 21.95
C SER A 300 11.65 -7.42 22.53
N ALA A 301 12.74 -7.13 21.82
CA ALA A 301 14.10 -7.46 22.27
C ALA A 301 14.60 -6.53 23.37
N ALA A 302 14.01 -5.34 23.50
CA ALA A 302 14.28 -4.45 24.61
C ALA A 302 13.69 -5.07 25.90
N HIS A 303 14.57 -5.75 26.64
CA HIS A 303 14.34 -6.74 27.69
C HIS A 303 13.26 -6.49 28.77
N PRO A 304 12.81 -7.58 29.41
CA PRO A 304 11.83 -7.66 30.51
C PRO A 304 12.41 -7.27 31.89
N HIS A 305 13.40 -6.39 31.97
CA HIS A 305 14.01 -6.06 33.26
C HIS A 305 13.06 -5.20 34.11
N ASN A 306 12.50 -5.89 35.11
CA ASN A 306 11.84 -5.44 36.34
C ASN A 306 10.50 -4.73 36.15
N GLY A 307 9.44 -5.42 36.59
CA GLY A 307 8.02 -5.03 36.56
C GLY A 307 7.65 -3.78 37.36
N GLY A 308 8.36 -2.67 37.18
CA GLY A 308 8.10 -1.39 37.79
C GLY A 308 7.65 -0.37 36.75
N GLY A 309 6.34 -0.30 36.51
CA GLY A 309 5.66 0.84 35.87
C GLY A 309 6.01 1.11 34.40
N SER A 310 5.00 1.34 33.58
CA SER A 310 5.13 1.85 32.21
C SER A 310 5.61 3.33 32.19
N ALA A 311 6.71 3.64 32.87
CA ALA A 311 7.42 4.90 32.67
C ALA A 311 7.95 4.91 31.23
N SER A 312 7.61 5.95 30.48
CA SER A 312 7.94 6.08 29.06
C SER A 312 9.42 5.80 28.83
N ARG A 313 9.73 4.76 28.03
CA ARG A 313 11.11 4.49 27.65
C ARG A 313 11.69 5.75 26.99
N PRO A 314 12.84 6.25 27.44
CA PRO A 314 13.49 7.35 26.74
C PRO A 314 13.83 6.90 25.31
N PRO A 315 13.80 7.82 24.34
CA PRO A 315 14.20 7.55 22.96
C PRO A 315 15.65 7.03 22.89
N PRO A 316 16.05 6.43 21.76
CA PRO A 316 15.23 6.23 20.56
C PRO A 316 14.16 5.14 20.76
N LEU A 317 12.98 5.36 20.17
CA LEU A 317 11.90 4.39 20.19
C LEU A 317 12.21 3.27 19.19
N ALA A 318 12.07 2.01 19.60
CA ALA A 318 12.24 0.87 18.70
C ALA A 318 11.17 0.91 17.61
N ALA A 319 11.58 1.13 16.35
CA ALA A 319 10.69 1.27 15.21
C ALA A 319 10.09 -0.06 14.75
N GLY A 320 10.79 -1.18 15.00
CA GLY A 320 10.59 -2.44 14.31
C GLY A 320 11.66 -2.67 13.25
N ILE A 321 11.69 -3.91 12.73
CA ILE A 321 12.60 -4.33 11.66
C ILE A 321 11.78 -4.47 10.38
N PRO A 322 11.84 -3.49 9.45
CA PRO A 322 11.25 -3.63 8.13
C PRO A 322 12.02 -4.70 7.36
N TRP A 323 11.34 -5.37 6.44
CA TRP A 323 11.91 -6.49 5.70
C TRP A 323 11.44 -6.46 4.25
N PHE A 324 12.35 -6.79 3.34
CA PHE A 324 12.12 -6.83 1.90
C PHE A 324 12.31 -8.26 1.40
N VAL A 325 11.23 -8.89 0.94
CA VAL A 325 11.23 -10.25 0.39
C VAL A 325 11.16 -10.15 -1.13
N SER A 326 12.03 -10.88 -1.83
CA SER A 326 11.96 -11.01 -3.29
C SER A 326 12.03 -12.46 -3.76
N SER A 327 11.32 -12.79 -4.85
CA SER A 327 11.48 -14.06 -5.58
C SER A 327 12.71 -14.07 -6.50
N ARG A 328 13.33 -12.90 -6.70
CA ARG A 328 14.40 -12.69 -7.67
C ARG A 328 15.72 -12.47 -6.97
N LYS A 329 16.80 -12.93 -7.60
CA LYS A 329 18.14 -12.54 -7.17
C LYS A 329 18.26 -11.02 -7.29
N LEU A 330 18.55 -10.38 -6.18
CA LEU A 330 18.77 -8.96 -6.14
C LEU A 330 20.10 -8.65 -6.82
N PRO A 331 20.19 -7.56 -7.62
CA PRO A 331 21.43 -7.16 -8.24
C PRO A 331 22.50 -6.93 -7.16
N PRO A 332 23.77 -7.33 -7.40
CA PRO A 332 24.84 -7.11 -6.43
C PRO A 332 25.05 -5.62 -6.13
N GLU A 333 24.78 -4.75 -7.11
CA GLU A 333 24.85 -3.28 -7.00
C GLU A 333 23.81 -2.69 -6.04
N CYS A 334 22.80 -3.47 -5.64
CA CYS A 334 21.77 -3.04 -4.69
C CYS A 334 22.19 -3.23 -3.23
N PHE A 335 23.38 -3.74 -2.96
CA PHE A 335 23.93 -3.91 -1.62
C PHE A 335 25.29 -3.24 -1.51
N ASP A 336 25.44 -2.42 -0.46
CA ASP A 336 26.75 -2.02 0.03
C ASP A 336 27.32 -3.23 0.77
N ASP A 337 28.64 -3.46 0.69
CA ASP A 337 29.24 -4.73 1.15
C ASP A 337 28.91 -5.08 2.62
N ASP A 338 28.57 -4.08 3.44
CA ASP A 338 28.17 -4.24 4.85
C ASP A 338 26.73 -4.79 5.04
N ASP A 339 25.83 -4.67 4.06
CA ASP A 339 24.42 -5.08 4.17
C ASP A 339 24.17 -6.55 3.73
N ARG A 340 25.18 -7.22 3.15
CA ARG A 340 24.99 -8.50 2.44
C ARG A 340 24.56 -9.66 3.34
N CYS A 341 24.89 -9.61 4.63
CA CYS A 341 24.66 -10.71 5.55
C CYS A 341 23.19 -10.89 5.97
N ASP A 342 22.37 -9.84 5.90
CA ASP A 342 20.99 -9.92 6.39
C ASP A 342 20.00 -10.38 5.31
N PHE A 343 20.25 -10.13 4.02
CA PHE A 343 19.25 -10.38 2.97
C PHE A 343 19.28 -11.77 2.32
N ALA A 344 20.34 -12.56 2.51
CA ALA A 344 20.65 -13.65 1.59
C ALA A 344 19.87 -14.97 1.81
N ASP A 345 19.51 -15.39 3.03
CA ASP A 345 19.23 -16.83 3.27
C ASP A 345 17.97 -17.20 4.09
N GLY A 346 17.04 -16.27 4.33
CA GLY A 346 15.99 -16.46 5.36
C GLY A 346 14.74 -17.32 5.04
N CYS A 347 14.32 -17.53 3.78
CA CYS A 347 13.07 -18.27 3.50
C CYS A 347 13.29 -19.70 2.88
N PHE A 348 14.42 -20.38 3.08
CA PHE A 348 14.63 -21.72 2.51
C PHE A 348 14.04 -22.85 3.37
N ALA A 349 12.73 -23.08 3.21
CA ALA A 349 12.17 -24.43 3.24
C ALA A 349 11.04 -24.50 2.18
N PRO A 350 11.14 -25.37 1.16
CA PRO A 350 10.20 -25.38 0.04
C PRO A 350 8.88 -26.05 0.46
N LEU A 351 7.97 -25.30 1.07
CA LEU A 351 6.64 -25.77 1.49
C LEU A 351 5.67 -26.06 0.33
N PHE A 352 5.95 -25.54 -0.87
CA PHE A 352 5.04 -25.65 -2.02
C PHE A 352 5.56 -26.53 -3.16
N ALA A 353 6.67 -27.27 -2.96
CA ALA A 353 7.17 -28.21 -3.98
C ALA A 353 6.17 -29.34 -4.28
N GLY A 354 5.29 -29.69 -3.32
CA GLY A 354 4.28 -30.75 -3.48
C GLY A 354 3.03 -30.39 -4.32
N LEU A 355 2.79 -29.11 -4.64
CA LEU A 355 1.57 -28.65 -5.32
C LEU A 355 1.79 -28.24 -6.79
N ARG A 356 3.01 -28.40 -7.35
CA ARG A 356 3.37 -27.91 -8.69
C ARG A 356 3.15 -28.89 -9.87
N ARG A 357 2.37 -29.97 -9.74
CA ARG A 357 2.02 -30.84 -10.89
C ARG A 357 0.52 -31.15 -10.97
N LEU A 358 -0.28 -30.17 -11.38
CA LEU A 358 -1.49 -30.42 -12.16
C LEU A 358 -1.50 -29.39 -13.29
N GLY A 359 -0.94 -29.79 -14.43
CA GLY A 359 -1.12 -29.05 -15.68
C GLY A 359 -2.55 -29.25 -16.22
N PRO A 360 -3.05 -28.34 -17.06
CA PRO A 360 -4.35 -28.50 -17.69
C PRO A 360 -4.22 -29.50 -18.84
N SER A 361 -4.67 -30.75 -18.63
CA SER A 361 -4.94 -31.70 -19.71
C SER A 361 -6.44 -31.95 -19.76
N ASP A 362 -7.04 -31.54 -20.88
CA ASP A 362 -8.12 -32.22 -21.60
C ASP A 362 -9.34 -32.68 -20.78
N ALA A 363 -10.33 -31.80 -20.72
CA ALA A 363 -11.70 -32.19 -20.45
C ALA A 363 -12.29 -32.90 -21.69
N ALA A 364 -12.40 -34.23 -21.61
CA ALA A 364 -13.35 -35.01 -22.39
C ALA A 364 -14.36 -35.68 -21.43
N PRO A 365 -15.65 -35.77 -21.77
CA PRO A 365 -16.67 -36.31 -20.87
C PRO A 365 -16.79 -37.82 -21.07
N LEU A 366 -16.73 -38.58 -19.98
CA LEU A 366 -17.15 -39.98 -19.98
C LEU A 366 -18.21 -40.22 -18.89
N TYR A 367 -19.35 -40.66 -19.41
CA TYR A 367 -20.49 -41.23 -18.72
C TYR A 367 -20.12 -42.45 -17.87
N GLY A 368 -20.82 -42.59 -16.74
CA GLY A 368 -21.38 -43.87 -16.25
C GLY A 368 -20.44 -44.83 -15.51
N HIS A 369 -20.65 -44.97 -14.20
CA HIS A 369 -21.30 -46.17 -13.67
C HIS A 369 -21.56 -46.06 -12.16
N ASP A 370 -22.78 -46.47 -11.78
CA ASP A 370 -23.24 -46.74 -10.42
C ASP A 370 -22.39 -47.81 -9.71
N HIS A 371 -22.14 -47.63 -8.41
CA HIS A 371 -22.17 -48.74 -7.45
C HIS A 371 -22.50 -48.24 -6.03
N HIS A 372 -23.39 -48.99 -5.39
CA HIS A 372 -24.01 -48.83 -4.08
C HIS A 372 -23.05 -48.91 -2.87
N PRO A 373 -23.50 -48.50 -1.67
CA PRO A 373 -22.69 -48.41 -0.46
C PRO A 373 -22.64 -49.73 0.32
N VAL A 374 -21.49 -50.02 0.93
CA VAL A 374 -21.36 -51.06 1.95
C VAL A 374 -21.06 -50.38 3.29
N ALA A 375 -22.03 -50.47 4.20
CA ALA A 375 -21.89 -50.13 5.60
C ALA A 375 -21.03 -51.17 6.32
N GLY A 376 -20.11 -50.71 7.17
CA GLY A 376 -19.32 -51.55 8.06
C GLY A 376 -19.07 -50.83 9.39
N PRO A 377 -19.14 -51.52 10.55
CA PRO A 377 -19.43 -50.91 11.85
C PRO A 377 -18.19 -50.41 12.61
N SER A 378 -18.46 -49.42 13.45
CA SER A 378 -17.58 -48.84 14.46
C SER A 378 -17.04 -49.86 15.47
N PRO A 379 -15.79 -49.72 15.93
CA PRO A 379 -15.36 -50.29 17.20
C PRO A 379 -15.48 -49.23 18.31
N SER A 380 -16.28 -49.59 19.32
CA SER A 380 -16.36 -48.98 20.64
C SER A 380 -15.05 -49.16 21.40
N PHE A 381 -14.48 -48.07 21.92
CA PHE A 381 -13.42 -48.13 22.92
C PHE A 381 -13.95 -47.64 24.27
N ASN A 382 -14.07 -48.61 25.17
CA ASN A 382 -14.20 -48.44 26.61
C ASN A 382 -12.86 -47.92 27.19
N ASN A 383 -12.92 -46.87 28.01
CA ASN A 383 -11.98 -46.62 29.10
C ASN A 383 -12.81 -45.97 30.22
N LYS A 384 -13.29 -46.72 31.21
CA LYS A 384 -12.60 -47.03 32.48
C LYS A 384 -12.11 -45.77 33.21
N ASP A 385 -13.05 -45.20 33.96
CA ASP A 385 -12.98 -44.84 35.37
C ASP A 385 -11.60 -45.03 36.03
N HIS A 386 -10.99 -43.91 36.42
CA HIS A 386 -10.17 -43.84 37.61
C HIS A 386 -10.52 -42.59 38.40
N ASP A 387 -11.28 -42.82 39.47
CA ASP A 387 -11.38 -41.96 40.63
C ASP A 387 -10.02 -41.85 41.32
N ASP A 388 -9.59 -40.63 41.64
CA ASP A 388 -8.70 -40.39 42.78
C ASP A 388 -9.06 -39.04 43.44
N PRO A 389 -9.36 -39.00 44.75
CA PRO A 389 -9.90 -37.82 45.41
C PRO A 389 -8.86 -37.09 46.28
N ARG A 390 -9.08 -35.77 46.43
CA ARG A 390 -8.56 -34.87 47.48
C ARG A 390 -7.11 -34.42 47.31
N ASP A 391 -6.94 -33.10 47.20
CA ASP A 391 -6.30 -32.38 48.30
C ASP A 391 -6.80 -30.94 48.42
N HIS A 392 -7.13 -30.60 49.66
CA HIS A 392 -7.60 -29.30 50.12
C HIS A 392 -6.41 -28.33 50.23
N GLN A 393 -6.55 -27.13 49.69
CA GLN A 393 -5.74 -25.99 50.11
C GLN A 393 -6.64 -24.80 50.49
N PRO A 394 -6.39 -24.13 51.63
CA PRO A 394 -7.31 -23.16 52.20
C PRO A 394 -7.13 -21.75 51.62
N ASP A 395 -8.27 -21.08 51.48
CA ASP A 395 -8.42 -19.64 51.24
C ASP A 395 -7.68 -18.79 52.30
N PRO A 396 -6.90 -17.78 51.89
CA PRO A 396 -6.61 -16.63 52.73
C PRO A 396 -7.68 -15.55 52.55
N ARG A 397 -8.35 -15.23 53.68
CA ARG A 397 -9.32 -14.14 53.86
C ARG A 397 -8.77 -12.75 53.48
N PRO A 398 -9.67 -11.78 53.18
CA PRO A 398 -9.30 -10.46 52.67
C PRO A 398 -8.86 -9.52 53.80
N ALA A 399 -7.81 -8.74 53.54
CA ALA A 399 -7.38 -7.65 54.41
C ALA A 399 -7.81 -6.29 53.83
N ALA A 400 -8.55 -5.58 54.67
CA ALA A 400 -8.54 -4.14 54.91
C ALA A 400 -8.75 -3.14 53.75
N SER A 401 -9.87 -2.45 53.93
CA SER A 401 -10.34 -1.19 53.37
C SER A 401 -9.45 0.05 53.58
N ALA A 402 -9.62 0.99 52.63
CA ALA A 402 -9.48 2.46 52.67
C ALA A 402 -8.13 3.09 52.19
N PRO A 403 -8.11 4.35 51.68
CA PRO A 403 -9.20 5.34 51.56
C PRO A 403 -9.47 5.87 50.13
N ALA A 404 -10.67 6.43 49.96
CA ALA A 404 -11.13 7.13 48.77
C ALA A 404 -10.35 8.45 48.56
N MET A 405 -9.64 8.56 47.44
CA MET A 405 -9.14 9.84 46.93
C MET A 405 -10.10 10.40 45.88
N LEU A 406 -10.60 11.60 46.18
CA LEU A 406 -11.42 12.45 45.32
C LEU A 406 -10.70 12.77 44.00
N ALA A 407 -11.16 12.15 42.91
CA ALA A 407 -10.81 12.57 41.56
C ALA A 407 -11.66 13.79 41.16
N ARG A 408 -10.98 14.93 40.94
CA ARG A 408 -11.55 16.12 40.29
C ARG A 408 -11.87 15.81 38.82
N PRO A 409 -13.05 16.16 38.29
CA PRO A 409 -13.36 15.97 36.88
C PRO A 409 -12.62 17.00 36.02
N TRP A 410 -11.82 16.51 35.08
CA TRP A 410 -11.31 17.29 33.96
C TRP A 410 -12.46 17.64 33.01
N ARG A 411 -12.65 18.93 32.75
CA ARG A 411 -13.57 19.45 31.72
C ARG A 411 -13.02 19.10 30.35
N ALA A 412 -13.76 18.29 29.59
CA ALA A 412 -13.55 18.14 28.15
C ALA A 412 -13.99 19.43 27.45
N ALA A 413 -13.07 20.06 26.72
CA ALA A 413 -13.40 21.11 25.77
C ALA A 413 -14.02 20.48 24.52
N SER A 414 -15.27 20.86 24.23
CA SER A 414 -15.96 20.53 22.98
C SER A 414 -15.24 21.19 21.78
N PRO A 415 -14.92 20.46 20.71
CA PRO A 415 -14.68 21.09 19.41
C PRO A 415 -16.03 21.38 18.75
N SER A 416 -16.18 22.63 18.34
CA SER A 416 -17.29 23.16 17.56
C SER A 416 -17.52 22.37 16.27
N ASN A 417 -18.78 21.97 16.07
CA ASN A 417 -19.33 21.52 14.79
C ASN A 417 -19.07 22.56 13.69
N HIS A 418 -18.27 22.19 12.70
CA HIS A 418 -18.37 22.80 11.37
C HIS A 418 -19.15 21.83 10.47
N GLN A 419 -20.43 22.14 10.29
CA GLN A 419 -21.26 21.64 9.20
C GLN A 419 -20.61 22.06 7.87
N TYR A 420 -20.17 21.08 7.08
CA TYR A 420 -19.94 21.28 5.65
C TYR A 420 -21.23 20.92 4.92
N SER A 421 -21.83 21.93 4.30
CA SER A 421 -23.02 21.84 3.49
C SER A 421 -22.75 21.07 2.20
N ASP A 422 -23.63 20.12 1.88
CA ASP A 422 -23.72 19.45 0.59
C ASP A 422 -24.00 20.47 -0.53
N ALA A 423 -23.12 20.53 -1.52
CA ALA A 423 -23.35 21.26 -2.77
C ALA A 423 -23.74 20.26 -3.87
N HIS A 424 -25.01 20.34 -4.27
CA HIS A 424 -25.57 19.70 -5.45
C HIS A 424 -24.78 20.06 -6.73
N LEU A 425 -24.48 19.03 -7.55
CA LEU A 425 -24.12 19.19 -8.95
C LEU A 425 -25.40 19.13 -9.82
N PRO A 426 -25.61 20.06 -10.77
CA PRO A 426 -26.68 19.95 -11.75
C PRO A 426 -26.27 19.04 -12.92
N ARG A 427 -27.32 18.49 -13.57
CA ARG A 427 -27.30 17.55 -14.71
C ARG A 427 -26.57 18.05 -15.94
#